data_AF-J4K832-F1
#
_entry.id   AF-J4K832-F1
#
_cell.length_a   1.000
_cell.length_b   1.000
_cell.length_c   1.000
_cell.angle_alpha   90.00
_cell.angle_beta   90.00
_cell.angle_gamma   90.00
#
_symmetry.space_group_name_H-M   'P 1'
#
loop_
_entity.id
_entity.type
_entity.pdbx_description
1 polymer ?
#
loop_
_entity_poly.entity_id
_entity_poly.type
_entity_poly.pdbx_seq_one_letter_code
_entity_poly.pdbx_strand_id
1 'polypeptide(L)'
;MKNIEKILKDLIKIYGELYEHRQILSCSKYFRYNVETVEKLSEYLTNNHLSDKSKNNIKPKTKKTKSAFSGITTRDEFDEFYYENLVYDRNDDTKRNVIIKRYSKADFQEMFLIIFGSMPNGTKERIFSDIQYFYDSLERSTRI
;
A
#
# COMPACT_ATOMS: atom_id res chain seq x y z
N MET A 1 14.50 26.26 5.17
CA MET A 1 15.49 25.17 5.30
C MET A 1 15.76 24.73 6.73
N LYS A 2 16.07 25.65 7.68
CA LYS A 2 16.40 25.31 9.10
C LYS A 2 15.41 24.38 9.83
N ASN A 3 14.11 24.46 9.54
CA ASN A 3 13.10 23.61 10.19
C ASN A 3 13.17 22.14 9.74
N ILE A 4 13.50 21.87 8.47
CA ILE A 4 13.54 20.50 7.94
C ILE A 4 14.72 19.74 8.53
N GLU A 5 15.89 20.38 8.61
CA GLU A 5 17.07 19.81 9.25
C GLU A 5 16.85 19.52 10.74
N LYS A 6 16.13 20.41 11.44
CA LYS A 6 15.76 20.20 12.83
C LYS A 6 14.85 18.99 13.00
N ILE A 7 13.79 18.90 12.19
CA ILE A 7 12.86 17.75 12.20
C ILE A 7 13.60 16.45 11.92
N LEU A 8 14.52 16.44 10.95
CA LEU A 8 15.30 15.26 10.62
C LEU A 8 16.19 14.81 11.79
N LYS A 9 16.87 15.74 12.45
CA LYS A 9 17.68 15.44 13.65
C LYS A 9 16.82 14.89 14.78
N ASP A 10 15.66 15.47 15.02
CA ASP A 10 14.72 15.01 16.05
C ASP A 10 14.23 13.58 15.75
N LEU A 11 13.93 13.26 14.48
CA LEU A 11 13.53 11.91 14.06
C LEU A 11 14.65 10.87 14.22
N ILE A 12 15.88 11.23 13.86
CA ILE A 12 17.04 10.34 14.03
C ILE A 12 17.29 10.07 15.51
N LYS A 13 17.15 11.09 16.36
CA LYS A 13 17.29 10.94 17.81
C LYS A 13 16.25 9.98 18.39
N ILE A 14 14.96 10.18 18.05
CA ILE A 14 13.87 9.29 18.48
C ILE A 14 14.12 7.85 18.01
N TYR A 15 14.62 7.69 16.77
CA TYR A 15 14.97 6.37 16.24
C TYR A 15 16.06 5.70 17.06
N GLY A 16 17.11 6.42 17.45
CA GLY A 16 18.19 5.90 18.30
C GLY A 16 17.68 5.41 19.64
N GLU A 17 16.90 6.25 20.34
CA GLU A 17 16.28 5.90 21.63
C GLU A 17 15.39 4.65 21.52
N LEU A 18 14.60 4.55 20.46
CA LEU A 18 13.76 3.37 20.20
C LEU A 18 14.57 2.12 19.84
N TYR A 19 15.70 2.29 19.15
CA TYR A 19 16.53 1.18 18.68
C TYR A 19 17.23 0.45 19.84
N GLU A 20 17.59 1.15 20.91
CA GLU A 20 18.14 0.54 22.14
C GLU A 20 17.12 -0.37 22.82
N HIS A 21 15.85 0.02 22.81
CA HIS A 21 14.75 -0.75 23.41
C HIS A 21 14.02 -1.65 22.41
N ARG A 22 14.58 -1.87 21.21
CA ARG A 22 13.88 -2.57 20.12
C ARG A 22 13.39 -3.97 20.48
N GLN A 23 14.05 -4.65 21.42
CA GLN A 23 13.67 -6.01 21.85
C GLN A 23 12.36 -6.05 22.65
N ILE A 24 12.02 -4.95 23.33
CA ILE A 24 10.80 -4.80 24.13
C ILE A 24 9.62 -4.41 23.22
N LEU A 25 9.91 -3.83 22.06
CA LEU A 25 8.90 -3.40 21.10
C LEU A 25 8.39 -4.58 20.27
N SER A 26 7.06 -4.72 20.17
CA SER A 26 6.40 -5.68 19.27
C SER A 26 6.76 -5.49 17.79
N CYS A 27 7.33 -4.33 17.44
CA CYS A 27 7.78 -3.95 16.13
C CYS A 27 9.30 -4.13 15.89
N SER A 28 10.00 -4.91 16.73
CA SER A 28 11.44 -5.20 16.61
C SER A 28 11.88 -5.58 15.18
N LYS A 29 11.08 -6.39 14.48
CA LYS A 29 11.29 -6.83 13.08
C LYS A 29 11.32 -5.70 12.04
N TYR A 30 10.84 -4.51 12.38
CA TYR A 30 10.80 -3.35 11.49
C TYR A 30 12.05 -2.46 11.60
N PHE A 31 12.90 -2.67 12.61
CA PHE A 31 14.20 -2.00 12.73
C PHE A 31 15.23 -2.65 11.81
N ARG A 32 15.17 -2.29 10.53
CA ARG A 32 16.03 -2.86 9.46
C ARG A 32 17.41 -2.22 9.35
N TYR A 33 17.59 -1.06 9.94
CA TYR A 33 18.80 -0.24 9.81
C TYR A 33 19.46 -0.08 11.18
N ASN A 34 20.78 0.06 11.21
CA ASN A 34 21.49 0.35 12.45
C ASN A 34 21.54 1.87 12.68
N VAL A 35 21.68 2.30 13.94
CA VAL A 35 21.71 3.73 14.29
C VAL A 35 22.79 4.49 13.48
N GLU A 36 24.00 3.94 13.38
CA GLU A 36 25.09 4.51 12.58
C GLU A 36 24.73 4.72 11.09
N THR A 37 23.92 3.82 10.51
CA THR A 37 23.49 3.98 9.11
C THR A 37 22.45 5.07 8.95
N VAL A 38 21.61 5.28 9.97
CA VAL A 38 20.56 6.30 9.99
C VAL A 38 21.16 7.68 10.27
N GLU A 39 22.17 7.77 11.13
CA GLU A 39 22.89 9.03 11.40
C GLU A 39 23.61 9.55 10.15
N LYS A 40 24.24 8.66 9.38
CA LYS A 40 24.89 9.02 8.10
C LYS A 40 23.92 9.60 7.07
N LEU A 41 22.62 9.30 7.14
CA LEU A 41 21.63 9.89 6.23
C LEU A 41 21.50 11.40 6.41
N SER A 42 21.74 11.90 7.63
CA SER A 42 21.73 13.35 7.88
C SER A 42 22.81 14.06 7.07
N GLU A 43 24.02 13.49 7.00
CA GLU A 43 25.15 14.02 6.23
C GLU A 43 24.90 13.97 4.72
N TYR A 44 24.27 12.90 4.23
CA TYR A 44 23.89 12.81 2.81
C TYR A 44 22.85 13.86 2.40
N LEU A 45 21.94 14.20 3.30
CA LEU A 45 20.85 15.15 3.05
C LEU A 45 21.30 16.61 3.21
N THR A 46 22.23 16.91 4.12
CA THR A 46 22.78 18.27 4.26
C THR A 46 23.78 18.61 3.15
N ASN A 47 24.57 17.62 2.69
CA ASN A 47 25.57 17.86 1.63
C ASN A 47 24.97 17.93 0.23
N ASN A 48 23.83 17.28 -0.01
CA ASN A 48 23.07 17.42 -1.25
C ASN A 48 21.92 18.38 -1.00
N HIS A 49 22.18 19.68 -1.15
CA HIS A 49 21.14 20.70 -1.27
C HIS A 49 20.07 20.14 -2.21
N LEU A 50 18.82 20.01 -1.73
CA LEU A 50 17.73 19.41 -2.50
C LEU A 50 17.56 20.17 -3.82
N SER A 51 18.27 19.75 -4.86
CA SER A 51 17.96 20.07 -6.23
C SER A 51 16.90 19.08 -6.64
N ASP A 52 15.74 19.60 -6.98
CA ASP A 52 14.71 18.90 -7.71
C ASP A 52 15.30 17.91 -8.71
N LYS A 53 14.75 16.68 -8.69
CA LYS A 53 15.03 15.57 -9.61
C LYS A 53 16.34 14.80 -9.35
N SER A 54 16.39 14.05 -8.26
CA SER A 54 17.13 12.78 -8.26
C SER A 54 16.20 11.62 -7.94
N LYS A 55 15.96 10.78 -8.95
CA LYS A 55 15.47 9.42 -8.77
C LYS A 55 16.51 8.62 -7.98
N ASN A 56 16.46 8.71 -6.66
CA ASN A 56 17.26 7.85 -5.79
C ASN A 56 16.73 6.41 -5.92
N ASN A 57 17.38 5.64 -6.80
CA ASN A 57 17.21 4.20 -6.95
C ASN A 57 17.74 3.47 -5.70
N ILE A 58 17.04 3.60 -4.57
CA ILE A 58 17.14 2.61 -3.51
C ILE A 58 16.29 1.43 -4.01
N LYS A 59 16.93 0.39 -4.54
CA LYS A 59 16.25 -0.89 -4.85
C LYS A 59 16.13 -1.69 -3.54
N PRO A 60 14.97 -1.71 -2.85
CA PRO A 60 14.68 -2.87 -2.02
C PRO A 60 14.58 -4.06 -2.97
N LYS A 61 15.35 -5.12 -2.71
CA LYS A 61 15.12 -6.44 -3.32
C LYS A 61 13.79 -6.99 -2.80
N THR A 62 12.70 -6.47 -3.34
CA THR A 62 11.43 -7.16 -3.45
C THR A 62 11.10 -7.11 -4.94
N LYS A 63 10.78 -8.25 -5.53
CA LYS A 63 10.22 -8.29 -6.88
C LYS A 63 8.95 -7.42 -6.83
N LYS A 64 9.04 -6.13 -7.17
CA LYS A 64 7.87 -5.31 -7.49
C LYS A 64 7.34 -5.86 -8.81
N THR A 65 6.53 -6.90 -8.74
CA THR A 65 5.42 -7.00 -9.68
C THR A 65 4.71 -5.67 -9.58
N LYS A 66 4.77 -4.87 -10.66
CA LYS A 66 3.94 -3.67 -10.80
C LYS A 66 2.51 -4.14 -10.49
N SER A 67 1.95 -3.70 -9.36
CA SER A 67 0.55 -3.97 -9.04
C SER A 67 -0.27 -3.47 -10.22
N ALA A 68 -1.18 -4.31 -10.73
CA ALA A 68 -2.12 -3.89 -11.78
C ALA A 68 -3.16 -2.90 -11.24
N PHE A 69 -3.22 -2.75 -9.92
CA PHE A 69 -4.03 -1.79 -9.19
C PHE A 69 -3.12 -0.74 -8.56
N SER A 70 -2.97 0.43 -9.18
CA SER A 70 -2.14 1.50 -8.64
C SER A 70 -2.75 2.86 -8.93
N GLY A 71 -2.73 3.75 -7.93
CA GLY A 71 -3.15 5.14 -8.10
C GLY A 71 -4.63 5.41 -7.83
N ILE A 72 -5.41 4.41 -7.42
CA ILE A 72 -6.80 4.57 -6.99
C ILE A 72 -6.79 4.70 -5.47
N THR A 73 -7.35 5.80 -4.96
CA THR A 73 -7.34 6.08 -3.51
C THR A 73 -8.70 6.50 -2.97
N THR A 74 -9.59 6.94 -3.85
CA THR A 74 -10.95 7.35 -3.48
C THR A 74 -11.97 6.29 -3.89
N ARG A 75 -13.15 6.38 -3.28
CA ARG A 75 -14.26 5.47 -3.57
C ARG A 75 -14.81 5.69 -4.98
N ASP A 76 -14.98 6.94 -5.40
CA ASP A 76 -15.51 7.28 -6.72
C ASP A 76 -14.60 6.77 -7.86
N GLU A 77 -13.28 6.96 -7.72
CA GLU A 77 -12.29 6.39 -8.66
C GLU A 77 -12.34 4.85 -8.70
N PHE A 78 -12.62 4.22 -7.56
CA PHE A 78 -12.72 2.77 -7.48
C PHE A 78 -14.01 2.24 -8.10
N ASP A 79 -15.12 2.98 -7.97
CA ASP A 79 -16.40 2.64 -8.59
C ASP A 79 -16.23 2.58 -10.12
N GLU A 80 -15.63 3.62 -10.73
CA GLU A 80 -15.31 3.64 -12.17
C GLU A 80 -14.43 2.44 -12.58
N PHE A 81 -13.35 2.21 -11.83
CA PHE A 81 -12.44 1.10 -12.09
C PHE A 81 -13.15 -0.27 -12.03
N TYR A 82 -14.06 -0.46 -11.07
CA TYR A 82 -14.79 -1.70 -10.89
C TYR A 82 -15.64 -2.02 -12.12
N TYR A 83 -16.44 -1.05 -12.58
CA TYR A 83 -17.30 -1.24 -13.76
C TYR A 83 -16.51 -1.49 -15.04
N GLU A 84 -15.34 -0.88 -15.19
CA GLU A 84 -14.49 -1.07 -16.37
C GLU A 84 -13.71 -2.40 -16.37
N ASN A 85 -13.26 -2.87 -15.20
CA ASN A 85 -12.24 -3.93 -15.13
C ASN A 85 -12.67 -5.21 -14.42
N LEU A 86 -13.68 -5.14 -13.55
CA LEU A 86 -14.06 -6.23 -12.65
C LEU A 86 -15.45 -6.80 -12.91
N VAL A 87 -16.24 -6.17 -13.79
CA VAL A 87 -17.55 -6.67 -14.22
C VAL A 87 -17.41 -7.74 -15.29
N TYR A 88 -18.15 -8.83 -15.11
CA TYR A 88 -18.27 -9.94 -16.05
C TYR A 88 -19.58 -10.70 -15.78
N ASP A 89 -19.98 -11.54 -16.72
CA ASP A 89 -21.15 -12.43 -16.54
C ASP A 89 -20.89 -13.43 -15.41
N ARG A 90 -21.74 -13.44 -14.38
CA ARG A 90 -21.59 -14.31 -13.20
C ARG A 90 -21.60 -15.81 -13.55
N ASN A 91 -22.12 -16.20 -14.71
CA ASN A 91 -22.08 -17.58 -15.21
C ASN A 91 -20.76 -17.95 -15.91
N ASP A 92 -19.86 -16.98 -16.13
CA ASP A 92 -18.58 -17.19 -16.81
C ASP A 92 -17.43 -17.33 -15.81
N ASP A 93 -17.23 -18.57 -15.36
CA ASP A 93 -16.12 -18.95 -14.47
C ASP A 93 -14.75 -18.71 -15.11
N THR A 94 -14.65 -18.69 -16.44
CA THR A 94 -13.38 -18.45 -17.12
C THR A 94 -12.94 -17.00 -16.94
N LYS A 95 -13.86 -16.04 -17.15
CA LYS A 95 -13.60 -14.61 -16.91
C LYS A 95 -13.31 -14.32 -15.45
N ARG A 96 -14.05 -14.95 -14.52
CA ARG A 96 -13.77 -14.86 -13.08
C ARG A 96 -12.32 -15.23 -12.77
N ASN A 97 -11.86 -16.37 -13.28
CA ASN A 97 -10.52 -16.85 -13.04
C ASN A 97 -9.43 -15.97 -13.68
N VAL A 98 -9.71 -15.35 -14.84
CA VAL A 98 -8.81 -14.37 -15.47
C VAL A 98 -8.62 -13.15 -14.59
N ILE A 99 -9.71 -12.57 -14.05
CA ILE A 99 -9.64 -11.42 -13.14
C ILE A 99 -8.88 -11.78 -11.87
N ILE A 100 -9.24 -12.91 -11.25
CA ILE A 100 -8.53 -13.37 -10.05
C ILE A 100 -7.05 -13.54 -10.35
N LYS A 101 -6.64 -14.11 -11.49
CA LYS A 101 -5.21 -14.23 -11.84
C LYS A 101 -4.51 -12.90 -12.11
N ARG A 102 -5.22 -11.90 -12.64
CA ARG A 102 -4.67 -10.58 -13.03
C ARG A 102 -4.18 -9.78 -11.82
N TYR A 103 -4.92 -9.81 -10.72
CA TYR A 103 -4.61 -9.00 -9.53
C TYR A 103 -3.94 -9.83 -8.44
N SER A 104 -3.14 -9.21 -7.58
CA SER A 104 -2.55 -9.89 -6.41
C SER A 104 -3.54 -9.98 -5.25
N LYS A 105 -3.21 -10.73 -4.18
CA LYS A 105 -4.01 -10.70 -2.95
C LYS A 105 -3.98 -9.31 -2.30
N ALA A 106 -2.82 -8.66 -2.29
CA ALA A 106 -2.67 -7.32 -1.72
C ALA A 106 -3.54 -6.32 -2.47
N ASP A 107 -3.61 -6.41 -3.80
CA ASP A 107 -4.45 -5.56 -4.64
C ASP A 107 -5.92 -5.68 -4.22
N PHE A 108 -6.45 -6.90 -4.07
CA PHE A 108 -7.82 -7.09 -3.60
C PHE A 108 -8.05 -6.60 -2.17
N GLN A 109 -7.03 -6.67 -1.30
CA GLN A 109 -7.14 -6.12 0.04
C GLN A 109 -7.18 -4.59 0.02
N GLU A 110 -6.41 -3.93 -0.85
CA GLU A 110 -6.47 -2.48 -1.06
C GLU A 110 -7.83 -2.07 -1.63
N MET A 111 -8.35 -2.78 -2.64
CA MET A 111 -9.69 -2.55 -3.18
C MET A 111 -10.77 -2.65 -2.09
N PHE A 112 -10.71 -3.71 -1.27
CA PHE A 112 -11.65 -3.89 -0.16
C PHE A 112 -11.54 -2.77 0.88
N LEU A 113 -10.31 -2.34 1.20
CA LEU A 113 -10.05 -1.26 2.14
C LEU A 113 -10.69 0.06 1.67
N ILE A 114 -10.69 0.35 0.36
CA ILE A 114 -11.31 1.55 -0.20
C ILE A 114 -12.84 1.54 0.01
N ILE A 115 -13.48 0.38 -0.16
CA ILE A 115 -14.95 0.26 -0.03
C ILE A 115 -15.39 0.28 1.44
N PHE A 116 -14.70 -0.49 2.29
CA PHE A 116 -15.18 -0.82 3.64
C PHE A 116 -14.35 -0.19 4.77
N GLY A 117 -13.24 0.49 4.47
CA GLY A 117 -12.37 1.13 5.46
C GLY A 117 -11.67 0.15 6.42
N SER A 118 -11.72 -1.15 6.14
CA SER A 118 -11.13 -2.19 6.98
C SER A 118 -10.33 -3.20 6.15
N MET A 119 -9.33 -3.82 6.77
CA MET A 119 -8.49 -4.81 6.09
C MET A 119 -9.15 -6.19 6.15
N PRO A 120 -9.41 -6.85 5.02
CA PRO A 120 -10.09 -8.13 5.03
C PRO A 120 -9.12 -9.27 5.35
N ASN A 121 -9.63 -10.25 6.08
CA ASN A 121 -8.97 -11.53 6.34
C ASN A 121 -9.57 -12.61 5.45
N GLY A 122 -8.74 -13.44 4.83
CA GLY A 122 -9.23 -14.57 4.04
C GLY A 122 -8.39 -14.87 2.80
N THR A 123 -8.96 -15.70 1.93
CA THR A 123 -8.41 -16.04 0.62
C THR A 123 -8.72 -14.94 -0.39
N LYS A 124 -7.95 -14.92 -1.46
CA LYS A 124 -8.08 -13.93 -2.54
C LYS A 124 -9.45 -13.97 -3.19
N GLU A 125 -9.95 -15.18 -3.41
CA GLU A 125 -11.24 -15.48 -4.02
C GLU A 125 -12.38 -14.98 -3.14
N ARG A 126 -12.26 -15.13 -1.82
CA ARG A 126 -13.27 -14.65 -0.86
C ARG A 126 -13.35 -13.13 -0.85
N ILE A 127 -12.19 -12.45 -0.76
CA ILE A 127 -12.15 -10.98 -0.77
C ILE A 127 -12.76 -10.43 -2.06
N PHE A 128 -12.45 -11.06 -3.20
CA PHE A 128 -13.06 -10.65 -4.47
C PHE A 128 -14.58 -10.88 -4.49
N SER A 129 -15.06 -12.03 -4.00
CA SER A 129 -16.51 -12.29 -3.89
C SER A 129 -17.22 -11.29 -2.98
N ASP A 130 -16.60 -10.85 -1.88
CA ASP A 130 -17.19 -9.86 -0.97
C ASP A 130 -17.32 -8.48 -1.65
N ILE A 131 -16.30 -8.07 -2.43
CA ILE A 131 -16.35 -6.86 -3.26
C ILE A 131 -17.49 -6.96 -4.28
N GLN A 132 -17.64 -8.10 -4.96
CA GLN A 132 -18.71 -8.32 -5.94
C GLN A 132 -20.09 -8.24 -5.31
N TYR A 133 -20.27 -8.88 -4.15
CA TYR A 133 -21.52 -8.89 -3.43
C TYR A 133 -21.98 -7.48 -3.06
N PHE A 134 -21.05 -6.60 -2.70
CA PHE A 134 -21.33 -5.20 -2.41
C PHE A 134 -21.96 -4.48 -3.60
N TYR A 135 -21.34 -4.57 -4.79
CA TYR A 135 -21.89 -3.93 -5.99
C TYR A 135 -23.17 -4.60 -6.48
N ASP A 136 -23.28 -5.92 -6.41
CA ASP A 136 -24.51 -6.65 -6.75
C ASP A 136 -25.67 -6.21 -5.85
N SER A 137 -25.40 -5.96 -4.56
CA SER A 137 -26.40 -5.45 -3.61
C SER A 137 -26.77 -4.01 -3.89
N LEU A 138 -25.80 -3.17 -4.28
CA LEU A 138 -26.01 -1.78 -4.65
C LEU A 138 -26.89 -1.68 -5.91
N GLU A 139 -26.58 -2.45 -6.96
CA GLU A 139 -27.40 -2.52 -8.18
C GLU A 139 -28.83 -3.00 -7.90
N ARG A 140 -29.00 -4.01 -7.03
CA ARG A 140 -30.33 -4.48 -6.63
C ARG A 140 -31.12 -3.40 -5.90
N SER A 141 -30.48 -2.66 -5.00
CA SER A 141 -31.12 -1.58 -4.27
C SER A 141 -31.56 -0.44 -5.18
N THR A 142 -30.83 -0.16 -6.26
CA THR A 142 -31.16 0.91 -7.21
C THR A 142 -32.31 0.54 -8.15
N ARG A 143 -32.62 -0.76 -8.31
CA ARG A 143 -33.70 -1.25 -9.19
C ARG A 143 -35.06 -1.39 -8.49
N ILE A 144 -35.14 -1.16 -7.19
CA ILE A 144 -36.37 -1.17 -6.38
C ILE A 144 -36.82 0.26 -6.17
#